data_AF-A0A2G9UL62-F1
#
_entry.id   AF-A0A2G9UL62-F1
#
_cell.length_a   1.000
_cell.length_b   1.000
_cell.length_c   1.000
_cell.angle_alpha   90.00
_cell.angle_beta   90.00
_cell.angle_gamma   90.00
#
_symmetry.space_group_name_H-M   'P 1'
#
loop_
_entity.id
_entity.type
_entity.pdbx_description
1 polymer ?
#
loop_
_entity_poly.entity_id
_entity_poly.type
_entity_poly.pdbx_seq_one_letter_code
_entity_poly.pdbx_strand_id
1 'polypeptide(L)'
;MLLVDVACVDTPLFAKHHEKVHVSFGHIFKNTFVDFGDLDLIDVTLQKKMEDMTNKQLGRSTSHGFLLHDGVSTSMASSLDEYRNRATTKWQELKEVVEGEDNVRIKKHRAPLWTLLNKGCDVTATGKYVSSYKTSAERQSVSLGALSIGRIGIIGKGVIASGLASTIAIRYSACRRQFGRTKGDELPVIEYPLQQHRLFPYLAGHYAIRLFHKKLMEHFTDYIIRMMQNEKSEEMMEFSREIHALSAVAKPVSTWFGVEALGEARRACGGHG
;
A
#
# COMPACT_ATOMS: atom_id res chain seq x y z
N MET A 1 23.37 14.38 13.69
CA MET A 1 23.73 12.95 13.57
C MET A 1 22.73 12.15 14.39
N LEU A 2 21.53 11.96 13.85
CA LEU A 2 20.48 11.14 14.46
C LEU A 2 20.50 9.81 13.71
N LEU A 3 21.31 8.88 14.21
CA LEU A 3 21.15 7.47 13.91
C LEU A 3 19.78 7.10 14.48
N VAL A 4 18.87 6.79 13.57
CA VAL A 4 17.56 6.23 13.88
C VAL A 4 17.84 4.80 14.35
N ASP A 5 18.13 4.64 15.64
CA ASP A 5 18.02 3.38 16.36
C ASP A 5 16.53 3.03 16.47
N VAL A 6 15.94 2.58 15.35
CA VAL A 6 14.71 1.79 15.36
C VAL A 6 15.13 0.36 15.64
N ALA A 7 15.59 0.12 16.88
CA ALA A 7 15.94 -1.19 17.38
C ALA A 7 15.93 -1.21 18.91
N CYS A 8 14.76 -1.03 19.52
CA CYS A 8 14.47 -1.60 20.84
C CYS A 8 12.94 -1.61 21.06
N VAL A 9 12.25 -2.52 20.37
CA VAL A 9 10.96 -3.03 20.84
C VAL A 9 11.27 -4.43 21.33
N ASP A 10 11.45 -4.56 22.64
CA ASP A 10 11.67 -5.83 23.35
C ASP A 10 10.56 -6.83 23.00
N THR A 11 10.82 -7.67 22.01
CA THR A 11 9.99 -8.83 21.65
C THR A 11 10.90 -10.05 21.63
N PRO A 12 10.73 -11.01 22.56
CA PRO A 12 11.64 -12.16 22.69
C PRO A 12 11.54 -13.19 21.54
N LEU A 13 10.82 -12.89 20.46
CA LEU A 13 10.68 -13.78 19.30
C LEU A 13 11.74 -13.55 18.19
N PHE A 14 12.46 -12.43 18.18
CA PHE A 14 13.41 -12.10 17.10
C PHE A 14 14.84 -12.62 17.31
N ALA A 15 15.16 -13.16 18.50
CA ALA A 15 16.54 -13.48 18.89
C ALA A 15 17.13 -14.78 18.31
N LYS A 16 16.43 -15.53 17.45
CA LYS A 16 16.85 -16.91 17.14
C LYS A 16 17.40 -17.21 15.74
N HIS A 17 17.41 -16.29 14.78
CA HIS A 17 17.93 -16.57 13.44
C HIS A 17 18.81 -15.41 12.93
N HIS A 18 20.04 -15.34 13.46
CA HIS A 18 21.10 -14.54 12.85
C HIS A 18 21.79 -15.37 11.76
N GLU A 19 21.31 -15.25 10.53
CA GLU A 19 22.13 -15.52 9.34
C GLU A 19 22.08 -14.27 8.46
N LYS A 20 23.28 -13.76 8.11
CA LYS A 20 23.52 -12.42 7.59
C LYS A 20 22.82 -12.19 6.25
N VAL A 21 21.72 -11.44 6.26
CA VAL A 21 21.14 -10.84 5.05
C VAL A 21 21.67 -9.41 4.95
N HIS A 22 22.83 -9.24 4.30
CA HIS A 22 23.34 -7.92 3.93
C HIS A 22 22.50 -7.38 2.75
N VAL A 23 21.48 -6.56 3.05
CA VAL A 23 20.80 -5.74 2.05
C VAL A 23 21.46 -4.37 2.08
N SER A 24 22.16 -4.02 1.01
CA SER A 24 22.73 -2.68 0.83
C SER A 24 21.58 -1.70 0.51
N PHE A 25 21.12 -0.92 1.49
CA PHE A 25 20.16 0.18 1.30
C PHE A 25 20.86 1.37 0.63
N GLY A 26 21.26 1.19 -0.62
CA GLY A 26 22.23 2.04 -1.29
C GLY A 26 21.63 3.15 -2.15
N HIS A 27 20.40 3.02 -2.66
CA HIS A 27 19.86 3.95 -3.66
C HIS A 27 18.84 4.94 -3.09
N ILE A 28 17.93 4.51 -2.20
CA ILE A 28 16.84 5.37 -1.71
C ILE A 28 17.30 6.42 -0.69
N PHE A 29 18.39 6.16 0.06
CA PHE A 29 18.77 6.98 1.22
C PHE A 29 20.05 7.81 1.06
N LYS A 30 20.69 7.84 -0.13
CA LYS A 30 21.99 8.51 -0.28
C LYS A 30 21.96 10.04 -0.17
N ASN A 31 20.81 10.71 -0.32
CA ASN A 31 20.72 12.19 -0.34
C ASN A 31 19.36 12.71 0.14
N THR A 32 18.99 12.50 1.41
CA THR A 32 17.71 13.03 1.94
C THR A 32 17.95 14.03 3.08
N PHE A 33 18.04 15.31 2.74
CA PHE A 33 17.78 16.41 3.67
C PHE A 33 16.29 16.77 3.54
N VAL A 34 15.54 16.75 4.63
CA VAL A 34 14.08 16.95 4.63
C VAL A 34 13.78 18.42 4.91
N ASP A 35 13.21 19.11 3.93
CA ASP A 35 12.68 20.47 4.09
C ASP A 35 11.19 20.40 4.48
N PHE A 36 10.80 21.10 5.54
CA PHE A 36 9.52 20.92 6.25
C PHE A 36 8.35 21.74 5.67
N GLY A 37 8.57 22.53 4.61
CA GLY A 37 7.61 23.53 4.13
C GLY A 37 6.44 23.03 3.27
N ASP A 38 6.60 21.96 2.49
CA ASP A 38 5.68 21.61 1.39
C ASP A 38 4.89 20.31 1.62
N LEU A 39 4.39 20.10 2.85
CA LEU A 39 3.84 18.81 3.27
C LEU A 39 2.41 18.51 2.78
N ASP A 40 1.61 19.53 2.45
CA ASP A 40 0.19 19.34 2.09
C ASP A 40 -0.12 19.52 0.58
N LEU A 41 0.65 20.33 -0.16
CA LEU A 41 0.41 20.54 -1.60
C LEU A 41 0.78 19.33 -2.47
N ILE A 42 1.74 18.52 -2.04
CA ILE A 42 2.32 17.45 -2.86
C ILE A 42 1.39 16.22 -2.94
N ASP A 43 0.64 15.89 -1.88
CA ASP A 43 -0.30 14.75 -1.84
C ASP A 43 -1.42 14.92 -2.89
N VAL A 44 -2.02 16.12 -2.95
CA VAL A 44 -3.05 16.48 -3.94
C VAL A 44 -2.48 16.46 -5.36
N THR A 45 -1.24 16.94 -5.52
CA THR A 45 -0.58 17.00 -6.83
C THR A 45 -0.23 15.62 -7.38
N LEU A 46 0.24 14.71 -6.52
CA LEU A 46 0.54 13.32 -6.91
C LEU A 46 -0.73 12.55 -7.22
N GLN A 47 -1.78 12.71 -6.41
CA GLN A 47 -3.08 12.06 -6.64
C GLN A 47 -3.70 12.50 -7.97
N LYS A 48 -3.67 13.81 -8.26
CA LYS A 48 -4.12 14.38 -9.54
C LYS A 48 -3.28 13.87 -10.72
N LYS A 49 -1.96 13.74 -10.55
CA LYS A 49 -1.05 13.22 -11.58
C LYS A 49 -1.31 11.73 -11.87
N MET A 50 -1.67 10.94 -10.87
CA MET A 50 -2.07 9.53 -11.05
C MET A 50 -3.44 9.41 -11.75
N GLU A 51 -4.40 10.26 -11.41
CA GLU A 51 -5.71 10.34 -12.09
C GLU A 51 -5.55 10.74 -13.56
N ASP A 52 -4.76 11.76 -13.85
CA ASP A 52 -4.48 12.23 -15.22
C ASP A 52 -3.78 11.15 -16.07
N MET A 53 -2.85 10.40 -15.48
CA MET A 53 -2.21 9.26 -16.16
C MET A 53 -3.19 8.13 -16.45
N THR A 54 -4.09 7.84 -15.52
CA THR A 54 -5.13 6.81 -15.69
C THR A 54 -6.08 7.19 -16.84
N ASN A 55 -6.50 8.46 -16.89
CA ASN A 55 -7.36 8.99 -17.94
C ASN A 55 -6.67 9.02 -19.32
N LYS A 56 -5.37 9.32 -19.37
CA LYS A 56 -4.59 9.35 -20.62
C LYS A 56 -4.36 7.96 -21.23
N GLN A 57 -4.35 6.91 -20.41
CA GLN A 57 -4.25 5.51 -20.86
C GLN A 57 -5.59 4.99 -21.42
N LEU A 58 -6.71 5.33 -20.78
CA LEU A 58 -8.05 5.04 -21.30
C LEU A 58 -8.29 5.69 -22.67
N GLY A 59 -7.78 6.91 -22.89
CA GLY A 59 -7.87 7.61 -24.18
C GLY A 59 -6.96 7.06 -25.30
N ARG A 60 -5.96 6.23 -25.00
CA ARG A 60 -5.06 5.62 -26.01
C ARG A 60 -5.55 4.26 -26.52
N SER A 61 -6.44 3.58 -25.79
CA SER A 61 -6.98 2.28 -26.19
C SER A 61 -8.07 2.37 -27.28
N THR A 62 -8.56 3.57 -27.60
CA THR A 62 -9.66 3.79 -28.55
C THR A 62 -9.20 4.11 -29.99
N SER A 63 -7.89 4.13 -30.27
CA SER A 63 -7.36 4.59 -31.57
C SER A 63 -7.09 3.49 -32.62
N HIS A 64 -7.31 2.21 -32.32
CA HIS A 64 -7.36 1.17 -33.35
C HIS A 64 -8.78 1.06 -33.92
N GLY A 65 -9.15 2.05 -34.73
CA GLY A 65 -10.38 2.05 -35.51
C GLY A 65 -10.33 0.96 -36.58
N PHE A 66 -11.05 -0.13 -36.34
CA PHE A 66 -11.38 -1.11 -37.38
C PHE A 66 -12.36 -0.44 -38.34
N LEU A 67 -11.98 -0.32 -39.62
CA LEU A 67 -12.78 0.29 -40.68
C LEU A 67 -14.17 -0.37 -40.75
N LEU A 68 -15.22 0.40 -40.50
CA LEU A 68 -16.61 -0.03 -40.66
C LEU A 68 -17.01 0.18 -42.12
N HIS A 69 -17.27 -0.92 -42.82
CA HIS A 69 -18.08 -0.94 -44.03
C HIS A 69 -19.56 -1.04 -43.59
N ASP A 70 -20.42 -0.29 -44.27
CA ASP A 70 -21.80 0.02 -43.88
C ASP A 70 -22.72 -1.18 -43.63
N GLY A 71 -23.59 -1.03 -42.62
CA GLY A 71 -24.99 -1.46 -42.71
C GLY A 71 -25.39 -2.79 -42.08
N VAL A 72 -25.34 -2.93 -40.74
CA VAL A 72 -26.28 -3.80 -40.00
C VAL A 72 -26.59 -3.17 -38.64
N SER A 73 -27.87 -2.85 -38.40
CA SER A 73 -28.38 -2.49 -37.09
C SER A 73 -28.46 -3.73 -36.19
N THR A 74 -27.46 -3.94 -35.36
CA THR A 74 -27.55 -4.84 -34.20
C THR A 74 -27.24 -4.05 -32.95
N SER A 75 -28.17 -4.08 -31.99
CA SER A 75 -28.02 -3.50 -30.66
C SER A 75 -26.66 -3.85 -30.08
N MET A 76 -25.75 -2.88 -30.02
CA MET A 76 -24.44 -3.07 -29.44
C MET A 76 -24.61 -3.22 -27.92
N ALA A 77 -24.77 -4.44 -27.45
CA ALA A 77 -24.14 -4.79 -26.17
C ALA A 77 -22.68 -4.35 -26.32
N SER A 78 -22.21 -3.48 -25.42
CA SER A 78 -20.86 -2.95 -25.54
C SER A 78 -19.88 -4.13 -25.64
N SER A 79 -18.78 -3.99 -26.38
CA SER A 79 -17.74 -5.05 -26.45
C SER A 79 -17.28 -5.51 -25.07
N LEU A 80 -17.42 -4.64 -24.05
CA LEU A 80 -17.24 -4.92 -22.63
C LEU A 80 -18.32 -5.83 -22.02
N ASP A 81 -19.59 -5.70 -22.40
CA ASP A 81 -20.67 -6.56 -21.92
C ASP A 81 -20.60 -7.94 -22.58
N GLU A 82 -20.22 -8.01 -23.86
CA GLU A 82 -19.95 -9.29 -24.52
C GLU A 82 -18.72 -9.99 -23.90
N TYR A 83 -17.69 -9.24 -23.51
CA TYR A 83 -16.56 -9.76 -22.74
C TYR A 83 -16.98 -10.20 -21.33
N ARG A 84 -17.77 -9.41 -20.59
CA ARG A 84 -18.28 -9.75 -19.25
C ARG A 84 -19.13 -11.02 -19.27
N ASN A 85 -19.99 -11.17 -20.27
CA ASN A 85 -20.82 -12.36 -20.44
C ASN A 85 -20.00 -13.61 -20.83
N ARG A 86 -18.83 -13.44 -21.46
CA ARG A 86 -17.90 -14.54 -21.77
C ARG A 86 -16.97 -14.88 -20.61
N ALA A 87 -16.45 -13.88 -19.90
CA ALA A 87 -15.44 -14.01 -18.85
C ALA A 87 -16.01 -14.35 -17.47
N THR A 88 -17.33 -14.29 -17.30
CA THR A 88 -18.00 -14.68 -16.05
C THR A 88 -18.06 -16.20 -15.93
N THR A 89 -16.99 -16.78 -15.40
CA THR A 89 -17.14 -18.00 -14.60
C THR A 89 -18.16 -17.69 -13.51
N LYS A 90 -19.23 -18.48 -13.37
CA LYS A 90 -20.21 -18.33 -12.28
C LYS A 90 -19.57 -18.72 -10.94
N TRP A 91 -18.77 -17.83 -10.38
CA TRP A 91 -18.04 -18.05 -9.12
C TRP A 91 -18.97 -18.33 -7.93
N GLN A 92 -20.22 -17.88 -7.99
CA GLN A 92 -21.26 -18.19 -7.01
C GLN A 92 -21.53 -19.69 -6.87
N GLU A 93 -21.40 -20.46 -7.97
CA GLU A 93 -21.57 -21.92 -7.97
C GLU A 93 -20.35 -22.66 -7.38
N LEU A 94 -19.23 -21.94 -7.19
CA LEU A 94 -17.99 -22.44 -6.58
C LEU A 94 -17.88 -22.06 -5.09
N LYS A 95 -18.85 -21.32 -4.55
CA LYS A 95 -18.86 -20.92 -3.14
C LYS A 95 -19.19 -22.11 -2.24
N GLU A 96 -18.41 -22.26 -1.18
CA GLU A 96 -18.65 -23.17 -0.06
C GLU A 96 -18.50 -22.34 1.22
N VAL A 97 -19.52 -22.29 2.07
CA VAL A 97 -19.42 -21.56 3.34
C VAL A 97 -18.82 -22.51 4.38
N VAL A 98 -17.66 -22.13 4.94
CA VAL A 98 -16.98 -22.88 5.99
C VAL A 98 -16.76 -21.92 7.15
N GLU A 99 -17.25 -22.28 8.35
CA GLU A 99 -17.12 -21.46 9.57
C GLU A 99 -17.69 -20.02 9.47
N GLY A 100 -18.66 -19.80 8.59
CA GLY A 100 -19.25 -18.48 8.36
C GLY A 100 -18.46 -17.59 7.40
N GLU A 101 -17.34 -18.09 6.85
CA GLU A 101 -16.59 -17.44 5.79
C GLU A 101 -16.95 -18.00 4.40
N ASP A 102 -17.16 -17.09 3.45
CA ASP A 102 -17.35 -17.41 2.03
C ASP A 102 -16.03 -17.94 1.44
N ASN A 103 -15.91 -19.26 1.32
CA ASN A 103 -14.78 -19.89 0.65
C ASN A 103 -15.12 -20.26 -0.79
N VAL A 104 -14.13 -20.39 -1.67
CA VAL A 104 -14.32 -20.82 -3.06
C VAL A 104 -13.58 -22.13 -3.29
N ARG A 105 -14.30 -23.19 -3.68
CA ARG A 105 -13.74 -24.51 -3.98
C ARG A 105 -13.89 -24.88 -5.44
N ILE A 106 -12.77 -25.05 -6.13
CA ILE A 106 -12.72 -25.41 -7.54
C ILE A 106 -12.61 -26.94 -7.69
N LYS A 107 -13.73 -27.63 -7.96
CA LYS A 107 -13.75 -29.08 -8.20
C LYS A 107 -13.78 -29.40 -9.70
N LYS A 108 -12.65 -29.85 -10.26
CA LYS A 108 -12.52 -30.30 -11.66
C LYS A 108 -13.08 -29.33 -12.73
N HIS A 109 -13.20 -28.04 -12.41
CA HIS A 109 -13.71 -27.02 -13.33
C HIS A 109 -12.79 -26.89 -14.55
N ARG A 110 -13.38 -26.73 -15.74
CA ARG A 110 -12.67 -26.54 -17.01
C ARG A 110 -12.92 -25.12 -17.48
N ALA A 111 -11.83 -24.37 -17.68
CA ALA A 111 -11.86 -23.05 -18.26
C ALA A 111 -11.11 -23.08 -19.60
N PRO A 112 -11.56 -22.30 -20.61
CA PRO A 112 -10.87 -22.24 -21.89
C PRO A 112 -9.54 -21.49 -21.76
N LEU A 113 -8.56 -21.83 -22.62
CA LEU A 113 -7.19 -21.34 -22.52
C LEU A 113 -7.08 -19.80 -22.58
N TRP A 114 -7.98 -19.13 -23.31
CA TRP A 114 -7.98 -17.67 -23.43
C TRP A 114 -8.31 -16.93 -22.12
N THR A 115 -8.84 -17.62 -21.10
CA THR A 115 -9.04 -17.04 -19.76
C THR A 115 -7.75 -16.93 -18.94
N LEU A 116 -6.65 -17.52 -19.42
CA LEU A 116 -5.35 -17.44 -18.78
C LEU A 116 -4.79 -16.02 -18.86
N LEU A 117 -4.41 -15.45 -17.71
CA LEU A 117 -3.72 -14.15 -17.67
C LEU A 117 -2.26 -14.32 -18.14
N ASN A 118 -2.03 -14.22 -19.45
CA ASN A 118 -0.78 -14.64 -20.09
C ASN A 118 0.21 -13.51 -20.42
N LYS A 119 0.14 -12.36 -19.75
CA LYS A 119 1.00 -11.19 -20.03
C LYS A 119 2.51 -11.47 -19.94
N GLY A 120 2.93 -12.31 -19.00
CA GLY A 120 4.34 -12.64 -18.78
C GLY A 120 4.72 -14.08 -19.19
N CYS A 121 3.74 -14.97 -19.23
CA CYS A 121 3.92 -16.39 -19.47
C CYS A 121 2.71 -16.92 -20.23
N ASP A 122 2.94 -17.73 -21.24
CA ASP A 122 1.89 -18.28 -22.10
C ASP A 122 2.02 -19.81 -22.21
N VAL A 123 0.94 -20.45 -22.65
CA VAL A 123 0.92 -21.88 -22.94
C VAL A 123 0.44 -22.07 -24.37
N THR A 124 1.30 -22.65 -25.19
CA THR A 124 0.96 -22.97 -26.59
C THR A 124 -0.17 -23.99 -26.67
N ALA A 125 -0.85 -24.06 -27.82
CA ALA A 125 -1.92 -25.05 -28.07
C ALA A 125 -1.46 -26.52 -27.91
N THR A 126 -0.15 -26.78 -28.04
CA THR A 126 0.47 -28.09 -27.80
C THR A 126 0.79 -28.37 -26.33
N GLY A 127 0.47 -27.45 -25.42
CA GLY A 127 0.69 -27.57 -23.99
C GLY A 127 2.08 -27.15 -23.52
N LYS A 128 2.93 -26.59 -24.39
CA LYS A 128 4.28 -26.13 -24.00
C LYS A 128 4.22 -24.74 -23.38
N TYR A 129 4.84 -24.60 -22.20
CA TYR A 129 5.00 -23.34 -21.49
C TYR A 129 6.06 -22.44 -22.17
N VAL A 130 5.73 -21.15 -22.33
CA VAL A 130 6.58 -20.12 -22.92
C VAL A 130 6.62 -18.92 -21.98
N SER A 131 7.79 -18.34 -21.74
CA SER A 131 7.97 -17.18 -20.85
C SER A 131 8.61 -16.04 -21.63
N SER A 132 8.07 -14.82 -21.48
CA SER A 132 8.69 -13.63 -22.07
C SER A 132 9.86 -13.09 -21.24
N TYR A 133 10.01 -13.58 -20.00
CA TYR A 133 11.13 -13.30 -19.12
C TYR A 133 12.34 -14.17 -19.46
N LYS A 134 13.52 -13.56 -19.51
CA LYS A 134 14.79 -14.23 -19.84
C LYS A 134 15.31 -15.05 -18.66
N THR A 135 15.07 -14.59 -17.44
CA THR A 135 15.55 -15.24 -16.21
C THR A 135 14.44 -15.42 -15.19
N SER A 136 14.59 -16.39 -14.29
CA SER A 136 13.69 -16.57 -13.15
C SER A 136 13.68 -15.35 -12.22
N ALA A 137 14.82 -14.66 -12.11
CA ALA A 137 14.96 -13.45 -11.31
C ALA A 137 14.14 -12.27 -11.86
N GLU A 138 14.10 -12.11 -13.19
CA GLU A 138 13.25 -11.10 -13.85
C GLU A 138 11.76 -11.36 -13.57
N ARG A 139 11.33 -12.62 -13.70
CA ARG A 139 9.95 -13.04 -13.39
C ARG A 139 9.58 -12.76 -11.93
N GLN A 140 10.48 -13.12 -11.00
CA GLN A 140 10.27 -12.89 -9.57
C GLN A 140 10.17 -11.40 -9.28
N SER A 141 11.05 -10.57 -9.85
CA SER A 141 11.05 -9.12 -9.66
C SER A 141 9.71 -8.48 -10.04
N VAL A 142 9.14 -8.84 -11.19
CA VAL A 142 7.84 -8.31 -11.64
C VAL A 142 6.71 -8.73 -10.69
N SER A 143 6.71 -9.99 -10.24
CA SER A 143 5.73 -10.47 -9.27
C SER A 143 5.84 -9.75 -7.92
N LEU A 144 7.05 -9.49 -7.44
CA LEU A 144 7.28 -8.78 -6.17
C LEU A 144 6.89 -7.30 -6.25
N GLY A 145 7.11 -6.66 -7.39
CA GLY A 145 6.67 -5.28 -7.66
C GLY A 145 5.15 -5.13 -7.55
N ALA A 146 4.39 -6.07 -8.14
CA ALA A 146 2.92 -6.07 -8.06
C ALA A 146 2.39 -6.20 -6.62
N LEU A 147 2.99 -7.06 -5.79
CA LEU A 147 2.62 -7.20 -4.37
C LEU A 147 2.97 -5.96 -3.54
N SER A 148 4.00 -5.21 -3.94
CA SER A 148 4.46 -4.03 -3.23
C SER A 148 3.45 -2.88 -3.30
N ILE A 149 2.68 -2.75 -4.41
CA ILE A 149 1.58 -1.77 -4.55
C ILE A 149 0.62 -1.85 -3.36
N GLY A 150 0.10 -3.05 -3.10
CA GLY A 150 -0.90 -3.25 -2.05
C GLY A 150 -0.34 -2.93 -0.67
N ARG A 151 0.91 -3.29 -0.40
CA ARG A 151 1.57 -3.03 0.89
C ARG A 151 1.77 -1.54 1.13
N ILE A 152 2.22 -0.80 0.13
CA ILE A 152 2.43 0.65 0.27
C ILE A 152 1.10 1.37 0.50
N GLY A 153 0.01 0.92 -0.13
CA GLY A 153 -1.33 1.41 0.19
C GLY A 153 -1.74 1.11 1.64
N ILE A 154 -1.42 -0.08 2.16
CA ILE A 154 -1.72 -0.45 3.56
C ILE A 154 -0.88 0.34 4.56
N ILE A 155 0.39 0.64 4.26
CA ILE A 155 1.21 1.56 5.07
C ILE A 155 0.50 2.92 5.20
N GLY A 156 -0.05 3.44 4.10
CA GLY A 156 -0.84 4.68 4.12
C GLY A 156 -2.03 4.61 5.09
N LYS A 157 -2.72 3.47 5.21
CA LYS A 157 -3.80 3.28 6.19
C LYS A 157 -3.31 3.40 7.63
N GLY A 158 -2.12 2.87 7.95
CA GLY A 158 -1.52 3.02 9.28
C GLY A 158 -1.14 4.46 9.61
N VAL A 159 -0.65 5.21 8.61
CA VAL A 159 -0.38 6.66 8.73
C VAL A 159 -1.67 7.42 9.04
N ILE A 160 -2.75 7.16 8.30
CA ILE A 160 -4.05 7.82 8.53
C ILE A 160 -4.59 7.49 9.92
N ALA A 161 -4.53 6.21 10.32
CA ALA A 161 -5.00 5.77 11.63
C ALA A 161 -4.28 6.48 12.79
N SER A 162 -2.94 6.53 12.75
CA SER A 162 -2.14 7.23 13.77
C SER A 162 -2.40 8.74 13.77
N GLY A 163 -2.56 9.37 12.60
CA GLY A 163 -2.85 10.80 12.49
C GLY A 163 -4.22 11.18 13.07
N LEU A 164 -5.25 10.38 12.77
CA LEU A 164 -6.58 10.56 13.35
C LEU A 164 -6.56 10.35 14.87
N ALA A 165 -5.91 9.28 15.33
CA ALA A 165 -5.78 8.97 16.75
C ALA A 165 -5.14 10.12 17.53
N SER A 166 -3.97 10.61 17.08
CA SER A 166 -3.27 11.72 17.71
C SER A 166 -4.10 13.00 17.67
N THR A 167 -4.74 13.32 16.55
CA THR A 167 -5.56 14.54 16.41
C THR A 167 -6.72 14.55 17.38
N ILE A 168 -7.48 13.45 17.48
CA ILE A 168 -8.64 13.34 18.36
C ILE A 168 -8.19 13.44 19.83
N ALA A 169 -7.22 12.62 20.24
CA ALA A 169 -6.81 12.54 21.64
C ALA A 169 -6.15 13.83 22.14
N ILE A 170 -5.32 14.49 21.32
CA ILE A 170 -4.65 15.75 21.73
C ILE A 170 -5.68 16.88 21.84
N ARG A 171 -6.58 17.03 20.86
CA ARG A 171 -7.63 18.05 20.93
C ARG A 171 -8.56 17.83 22.12
N TYR A 172 -8.98 16.58 22.35
CA TYR A 172 -9.77 16.23 23.51
C TYR A 172 -9.03 16.55 24.82
N SER A 173 -7.76 16.18 24.93
CA SER A 173 -6.94 16.43 26.13
C SER A 173 -6.70 17.92 26.40
N ALA A 174 -6.68 18.75 25.37
CA ALA A 174 -6.56 20.21 25.49
C ALA A 174 -7.86 20.87 25.98
N CYS A 175 -9.02 20.33 25.58
CA CYS A 175 -10.32 20.87 26.01
C CYS A 175 -10.80 20.29 27.35
N ARG A 176 -10.49 19.02 27.62
CA ARG A 176 -10.90 18.34 28.85
C ARG A 176 -10.10 18.89 30.02
N ARG A 177 -10.80 19.45 31.01
CA ARG A 177 -10.22 19.87 32.28
C ARG A 177 -10.65 18.88 33.36
N GLN A 178 -9.71 18.43 34.18
CA GLN A 178 -10.01 17.55 35.32
C GLN A 178 -8.85 17.58 36.32
N PHE A 179 -9.21 17.73 37.61
CA PHE A 179 -8.27 17.95 38.71
C PHE A 179 -7.45 19.23 38.56
N GLY A 180 -6.86 19.70 39.65
CA GLY A 180 -6.10 20.94 39.68
C GLY A 180 -5.45 21.16 41.04
N ARG A 181 -4.50 22.10 41.13
CA ARG A 181 -3.78 22.39 42.38
C ARG A 181 -4.69 23.00 43.45
N THR A 182 -5.72 23.72 43.03
CA THR A 182 -6.69 24.39 43.90
C THR A 182 -8.11 23.95 43.54
N LYS A 183 -9.03 23.98 44.52
CA LYS A 183 -10.45 23.72 44.25
C LYS A 183 -11.00 24.79 43.32
N GLY A 184 -11.54 24.37 42.17
CA GLY A 184 -12.21 25.24 41.20
C GLY A 184 -11.35 25.67 40.01
N ASP A 185 -10.03 25.47 40.04
CA ASP A 185 -9.15 25.73 38.90
C ASP A 185 -8.63 24.41 38.32
N GLU A 186 -9.45 23.80 37.46
CA GLU A 186 -9.09 22.55 36.81
C GLU A 186 -8.08 22.78 35.69
N LEU A 187 -7.03 21.97 35.63
CA LEU A 187 -6.06 22.05 34.55
C LEU A 187 -6.53 21.21 33.35
N PRO A 188 -6.30 21.67 32.11
CA PRO A 188 -6.43 20.83 30.93
C PRO A 188 -5.60 19.55 31.10
N VAL A 189 -6.16 18.41 30.71
CA VAL A 189 -5.53 17.10 30.94
C VAL A 189 -4.20 16.98 30.19
N ILE A 190 -4.02 17.71 29.08
CA ILE A 190 -2.77 17.76 28.32
C ILE A 190 -1.61 18.42 29.09
N GLU A 191 -1.87 19.20 30.15
CA GLU A 191 -0.82 19.82 30.97
C GLU A 191 -0.11 18.80 31.88
N TYR A 192 -0.71 17.63 32.09
CA TYR A 192 -0.10 16.59 32.91
C TYR A 192 1.02 15.87 32.13
N PRO A 193 2.25 15.77 32.68
CA PRO A 193 3.36 15.10 32.00
C PRO A 193 3.07 13.66 31.59
N LEU A 194 2.25 12.95 32.38
CA LEU A 194 1.83 11.59 32.04
C LEU A 194 0.98 11.56 30.76
N GLN A 195 0.05 12.49 30.58
CA GLN A 195 -0.77 12.56 29.36
C GLN A 195 0.10 12.91 28.14
N GLN A 196 1.06 13.83 28.30
CA GLN A 196 2.01 14.21 27.26
C GLN A 196 2.89 13.02 26.84
N HIS A 197 3.47 12.31 27.81
CA HIS A 197 4.28 11.12 27.56
C HIS A 197 3.49 10.00 26.88
N ARG A 198 2.18 9.92 27.10
CA ARG A 198 1.30 8.96 26.43
C ARG A 198 0.99 9.35 24.98
N LEU A 199 0.77 10.63 24.69
CA LEU A 199 0.27 11.07 23.37
C LEU A 199 1.34 11.56 22.40
N PHE A 200 2.34 12.30 22.88
CA PHE A 200 3.35 12.92 22.02
C PHE A 200 4.26 11.94 21.28
N PRO A 201 4.64 10.76 21.85
CA PRO A 201 5.36 9.75 21.07
C PRO A 201 4.58 9.26 19.85
N TYR A 202 3.24 9.13 19.95
CA TYR A 202 2.43 8.73 18.81
C TYR A 202 2.34 9.82 17.74
N LEU A 203 2.29 11.09 18.15
CA LEU A 203 2.35 12.21 17.21
C LEU A 203 3.71 12.25 16.48
N ALA A 204 4.82 12.11 17.21
CA ALA A 204 6.15 12.08 16.63
C ALA A 204 6.34 10.88 15.68
N GLY A 205 5.91 9.68 16.11
CA GLY A 205 5.95 8.48 15.30
C GLY A 205 5.06 8.57 14.05
N HIS A 206 3.89 9.22 14.15
CA HIS A 206 3.04 9.51 12.98
C HIS A 206 3.80 10.29 11.91
N TYR A 207 4.46 11.40 12.28
CA TYR A 207 5.24 12.19 11.32
C TYR A 207 6.43 11.40 10.75
N ALA A 208 7.13 10.61 11.56
CA ALA A 208 8.23 9.78 11.08
C ALA A 208 7.75 8.78 10.01
N ILE A 209 6.67 8.05 10.28
CA ILE A 209 6.11 7.06 9.35
C ILE A 209 5.48 7.76 8.13
N ARG A 210 4.84 8.93 8.30
CA ARG A 210 4.28 9.72 7.19
C ARG A 210 5.38 10.17 6.22
N LEU A 211 6.49 10.68 6.73
CA LEU A 211 7.63 11.11 5.90
C LEU A 211 8.25 9.94 5.15
N PHE A 212 8.46 8.81 5.84
CA PHE A 212 8.92 7.58 5.21
C PHE A 212 7.96 7.11 4.11
N HIS A 213 6.66 7.06 4.40
CA HIS A 213 5.64 6.60 3.44
C HIS A 213 5.57 7.52 2.22
N LYS A 214 5.64 8.84 2.41
CA LYS A 214 5.70 9.81 1.31
C LYS A 214 6.90 9.55 0.39
N LYS A 215 8.09 9.40 0.96
CA LYS A 215 9.31 9.11 0.17
C LYS A 215 9.22 7.77 -0.54
N LEU A 216 8.74 6.74 0.14
CA LEU A 216 8.54 5.42 -0.46
C LEU A 216 7.53 5.49 -1.63
N MET A 217 6.46 6.27 -1.50
CA MET A 217 5.47 6.49 -2.56
C MET A 217 6.03 7.25 -3.76
N GLU A 218 6.85 8.29 -3.54
CA GLU A 218 7.53 9.03 -4.61
C GLU A 218 8.42 8.09 -5.44
N HIS A 219 9.29 7.34 -4.78
CA HIS A 219 10.16 6.34 -5.40
C HIS A 219 9.37 5.23 -6.11
N PHE A 220 8.30 4.74 -5.48
CA PHE A 220 7.45 3.71 -6.05
C PHE A 220 6.71 4.20 -7.31
N THR A 221 6.27 5.45 -7.32
CA THR A 221 5.59 6.05 -8.48
C THR A 221 6.53 6.15 -9.67
N ASP A 222 7.78 6.57 -9.45
CA ASP A 222 8.81 6.60 -10.49
C ASP A 222 9.06 5.20 -11.08
N TYR A 223 9.21 4.20 -10.21
CA TYR A 223 9.34 2.80 -10.62
C TYR A 223 8.19 2.34 -11.50
N ILE A 224 6.94 2.62 -11.11
CA ILE A 224 5.78 2.21 -11.91
C ILE A 224 5.76 2.90 -13.26
N ILE A 225 6.11 4.19 -13.34
CA ILE A 225 6.17 4.92 -14.61
C ILE A 225 7.21 4.28 -15.55
N ARG A 226 8.44 4.06 -15.06
CA ARG A 226 9.52 3.40 -15.82
C ARG A 226 9.11 1.99 -16.27
N MET A 227 8.45 1.23 -15.39
CA MET A 227 7.99 -0.12 -15.70
C MET A 227 6.85 -0.12 -16.74
N MET A 228 5.95 0.88 -16.74
CA MET A 228 4.92 1.06 -17.77
C MET A 228 5.50 1.45 -19.13
N GLN A 229 6.66 2.10 -19.15
CA GLN A 229 7.42 2.40 -20.37
C GLN A 229 8.21 1.17 -20.89
N ASN A 230 8.03 0.01 -20.26
CA ASN A 230 8.65 -1.26 -20.62
C ASN A 230 10.18 -1.22 -20.51
N GLU A 231 10.72 -0.38 -19.63
CA GLU A 231 12.13 -0.34 -19.30
C GLU A 231 12.55 -1.64 -18.58
N LYS A 232 13.59 -2.29 -19.10
CA LYS A 232 14.14 -3.54 -18.56
C LYS A 232 15.64 -3.38 -18.30
N SER A 233 15.99 -2.63 -17.27
CA SER A 233 17.36 -2.42 -16.80
C SER A 233 17.64 -3.24 -15.54
N GLU A 234 18.91 -3.58 -15.29
CA GLU A 234 19.33 -4.27 -14.05
C GLU A 234 19.03 -3.40 -12.81
N GLU A 235 19.19 -2.08 -12.95
CA GLU A 235 18.82 -1.07 -11.94
C GLU A 235 17.34 -1.21 -11.52
N MET A 236 16.43 -1.35 -12.48
CA MET A 236 15.00 -1.53 -12.20
C MET A 236 14.71 -2.85 -11.46
N MET A 237 15.49 -3.90 -11.73
CA MET A 237 15.37 -5.17 -11.03
C MET A 237 15.86 -5.06 -9.58
N GLU A 238 16.98 -4.39 -9.34
CA GLU A 238 17.50 -4.13 -7.99
C GLU A 238 16.53 -3.26 -7.19
N PHE A 239 16.02 -2.19 -7.81
CA PHE A 239 15.08 -1.27 -7.17
C PHE A 239 13.78 -1.96 -6.77
N SER A 240 13.23 -2.84 -7.61
CA SER A 240 12.06 -3.65 -7.26
C SER A 240 12.29 -4.51 -6.01
N ARG A 241 13.47 -5.10 -5.86
CA ARG A 241 13.83 -5.89 -4.67
C ARG A 241 13.92 -5.01 -3.42
N GLU A 242 14.50 -3.81 -3.54
CA GLU A 242 14.59 -2.84 -2.44
C GLU A 242 13.20 -2.38 -1.98
N ILE A 243 12.33 -2.00 -2.91
CA ILE A 243 10.94 -1.63 -2.64
C ILE A 243 10.18 -2.79 -1.98
N HIS A 244 10.40 -4.02 -2.45
CA HIS A 244 9.79 -5.20 -1.85
C HIS A 244 10.22 -5.36 -0.39
N ALA A 245 11.53 -5.28 -0.12
CA ALA A 245 12.07 -5.42 1.24
C ALA A 245 11.54 -4.32 2.17
N LEU A 246 11.60 -3.05 1.73
CA LEU A 246 11.11 -1.91 2.51
C LEU A 246 9.61 -2.02 2.78
N SER A 247 8.80 -2.32 1.77
CA SER A 247 7.35 -2.43 1.93
C SER A 247 6.93 -3.63 2.79
N ALA A 248 7.70 -4.73 2.76
CA ALA A 248 7.45 -5.91 3.58
C ALA A 248 7.62 -5.63 5.08
N VAL A 249 8.62 -4.82 5.46
CA VAL A 249 8.90 -4.45 6.85
C VAL A 249 8.06 -3.26 7.31
N ALA A 250 7.92 -2.24 6.46
CA ALA A 250 7.18 -1.03 6.83
C ALA A 250 5.68 -1.27 6.99
N LYS A 251 5.10 -2.22 6.24
CA LYS A 251 3.67 -2.59 6.38
C LYS A 251 3.32 -2.97 7.82
N PRO A 252 3.93 -4.01 8.43
CA PRO A 252 3.55 -4.43 9.77
C PRO A 252 3.82 -3.32 10.79
N VAL A 253 4.98 -2.65 10.71
CA VAL A 253 5.34 -1.54 11.61
C VAL A 253 4.29 -0.43 11.59
N SER A 254 3.93 0.07 10.40
CA SER A 254 2.93 1.12 10.26
C SER A 254 1.54 0.67 10.73
N THR A 255 1.13 -0.56 10.39
CA THR A 255 -0.20 -1.06 10.80
C THR A 255 -0.31 -1.29 12.29
N TRP A 256 0.70 -1.89 12.93
CA TRP A 256 0.71 -2.06 14.39
C TRP A 256 0.74 -0.73 15.11
N PHE A 257 1.60 0.19 14.66
CA PHE A 257 1.66 1.53 15.23
C PHE A 257 0.31 2.26 15.14
N GLY A 258 -0.40 2.14 14.02
CA GLY A 258 -1.73 2.72 13.85
C GLY A 258 -2.77 2.13 14.82
N VAL A 259 -2.75 0.81 15.03
CA VAL A 259 -3.65 0.13 15.99
C VAL A 259 -3.34 0.56 17.43
N GLU A 260 -2.06 0.59 17.81
CA GLU A 260 -1.64 1.04 19.14
C GLU A 260 -2.01 2.51 19.39
N ALA A 261 -1.78 3.38 18.41
CA ALA A 261 -2.14 4.79 18.50
C ALA A 261 -3.65 4.98 18.73
N LEU A 262 -4.50 4.25 17.99
CA LEU A 262 -5.96 4.28 18.17
C LEU A 262 -6.37 3.75 19.55
N GLY A 263 -5.78 2.64 19.99
CA GLY A 263 -6.03 2.08 21.31
C GLY A 263 -5.64 3.05 22.42
N GLU A 264 -4.53 3.76 22.25
CA GLU A 264 -4.06 4.76 23.21
C GLU A 264 -4.92 6.02 23.22
N ALA A 265 -5.30 6.51 22.04
CA ALA A 265 -6.21 7.64 21.90
C ALA A 265 -7.54 7.38 22.63
N ARG A 266 -8.12 6.19 22.44
CA ARG A 266 -9.33 5.75 23.15
C ARG A 266 -9.15 5.81 24.67
N ARG A 267 -8.05 5.25 25.19
CA ARG A 267 -7.75 5.27 26.64
C ARG A 267 -7.48 6.69 27.16
N ALA A 268 -6.84 7.53 26.37
CA ALA A 268 -6.52 8.92 26.73
C ALA A 268 -7.76 9.81 26.81
N CYS A 269 -8.83 9.48 26.06
CA CYS A 269 -10.12 10.15 26.14
C CYS A 269 -10.98 9.75 27.36
N GLY A 270 -10.53 8.78 28.15
CA GLY A 270 -11.25 8.31 29.34
C GLY A 270 -12.57 7.60 28.98
N GLY A 271 -13.61 7.80 29.79
CA GLY A 271 -14.92 7.14 29.56
C GLY A 271 -15.70 7.63 28.33
N HIS A 272 -15.29 8.74 27.71
CA HIS A 272 -15.89 9.23 26.46
C HIS A 272 -15.21 8.67 25.19
N GLY A 273 -14.13 7.90 25.36
CA GLY A 273 -13.31 7.37 24.28
C GLY A 273 -13.88 6.12 23.61
#